data_AF-A0A924IZC5-F1
#
_entry.id   AF-A0A924IZC5-F1
#
_cell.length_a   1.000
_cell.length_b   1.000
_cell.length_c   1.000
_cell.angle_alpha   90.00
_cell.angle_beta   90.00
_cell.angle_gamma   90.00
#
_symmetry.space_group_name_H-M   'P 1'
#
loop_
_entity.id
_entity.type
_entity.pdbx_description
1 polymer ?
#
loop_
_entity_poly.entity_id
_entity_poly.type
_entity_poly.pdbx_seq_one_letter_code
_entity_poly.pdbx_strand_id
1 'polypeptide(L)' 'KIAAIKTDFSKVDLNKITFQQLKEFGFSDRAAGSFLGFRKKLNGFTNKEQILKTYNIDIDLTKKLLETAALKPINSENK' A
#
# COMPACT_ATOMS: atom_id res chain seq x y z
N LYS A 1 13.16 -5.40 -24.41
CA LYS A 1 13.06 -5.46 -22.92
C LYS A 1 12.65 -4.07 -22.46
N ILE A 2 11.38 -3.88 -22.14
CA ILE A 2 10.90 -2.60 -21.62
C ILE A 2 11.53 -2.48 -20.24
N ALA A 3 12.37 -1.46 -20.02
CA ALA A 3 12.97 -1.21 -18.73
C ALA A 3 11.82 -1.07 -17.72
N ALA A 4 11.67 -2.04 -16.82
CA ALA A 4 10.76 -1.92 -15.71
C ALA A 4 11.25 -0.72 -14.90
N ILE A 5 10.58 0.42 -15.07
CA ILE A 5 10.82 1.63 -14.31
C ILE A 5 10.55 1.21 -12.87
N LYS A 6 11.62 1.01 -12.09
CA LYS A 6 11.49 0.62 -10.69
C LYS A 6 10.68 1.71 -10.01
N THR A 7 9.46 1.37 -9.61
CA THR A 7 8.64 2.27 -8.82
C THR A 7 9.43 2.67 -7.57
N ASP A 8 9.59 3.98 -7.36
CA ASP A 8 10.26 4.50 -6.17
C ASP A 8 9.27 4.50 -5.00
N PHE A 9 9.20 3.37 -4.29
CA PHE A 9 8.22 3.16 -3.24
C PHE A 9 8.35 4.16 -2.08
N SER A 10 9.53 4.75 -1.87
CA SER A 10 9.76 5.79 -0.86
C SER A 10 8.99 7.09 -1.11
N LYS A 11 8.63 7.37 -2.36
CA LYS A 11 7.76 8.50 -2.72
C LYS A 11 6.31 8.08 -2.98
N VAL A 12 6.02 6.78 -2.92
CA VAL A 12 4.66 6.27 -3.09
C VAL A 12 3.87 6.47 -1.81
N ASP A 13 2.68 7.03 -1.98
CA ASP A 13 1.68 7.11 -0.92
C ASP A 13 0.85 5.83 -0.92
N LEU A 14 0.76 5.16 0.23
CA LEU A 14 -0.07 3.95 0.40
C LEU A 14 -1.55 4.23 0.09
N ASN A 15 -2.01 5.46 0.27
CA ASN A 15 -3.36 5.87 -0.11
C ASN A 15 -3.53 6.08 -1.61
N LYS A 16 -2.43 6.21 -2.38
CA LYS A 16 -2.43 6.34 -3.84
C LYS A 16 -1.81 5.15 -4.58
N ILE A 17 -1.26 4.17 -3.86
CA ILE A 17 -0.62 3.00 -4.47
C ILE A 17 -1.61 2.24 -5.36
N THR A 18 -1.11 1.74 -6.48
CA THR A 18 -1.91 1.02 -7.48
C THR A 18 -1.71 -0.49 -7.36
N PHE A 19 -2.64 -1.24 -7.94
CA PHE A 19 -2.58 -2.71 -7.99
C PHE A 19 -1.27 -3.20 -8.61
N GLN A 20 -0.84 -2.55 -9.70
CA GLN A 20 0.38 -2.92 -10.41
C GLN A 20 1.62 -2.69 -9.55
N GLN A 21 1.69 -1.58 -8.81
CA GLN A 21 2.80 -1.28 -7.89
C GLN A 21 2.87 -2.26 -6.72
N LEU A 22 1.72 -2.67 -6.18
CA LEU A 22 1.67 -3.73 -5.17
C LEU A 22 2.24 -5.04 -5.75
N LYS A 23 1.84 -5.41 -6.97
CA LYS A 23 2.41 -6.59 -7.64
C LYS A 23 3.90 -6.47 -7.91
N GLU A 24 4.38 -5.30 -8.33
CA GLU A 24 5.81 -5.03 -8.51
C GLU A 24 6.60 -5.14 -7.20
N PHE A 25 5.99 -4.78 -6.07
CA PHE A 25 6.61 -4.94 -4.75
C PHE A 25 6.69 -6.41 -4.29
N GLY A 26 5.86 -7.28 -4.87
CA GLY A 26 5.81 -8.71 -4.56
C GLY A 26 4.48 -9.19 -3.98
N PHE A 27 3.43 -8.35 -3.95
CA PHE A 27 2.10 -8.79 -3.53
C PHE A 27 1.46 -9.67 -4.60
N SER A 28 0.72 -10.69 -4.16
CA SER A 28 -0.10 -11.51 -5.05
C SER A 28 -1.36 -10.75 -5.49
N ASP A 29 -1.99 -11.20 -6.59
CA ASP A 29 -3.24 -10.61 -7.09
C ASP A 29 -4.35 -10.55 -6.02
N ARG A 30 -4.46 -11.59 -5.18
CA ARG A 30 -5.39 -11.60 -4.04
C ARG A 30 -5.04 -10.53 -3.02
N ALA A 31 -3.77 -10.47 -2.61
CA ALA A 31 -3.32 -9.54 -1.58
C ALA A 31 -3.47 -8.08 -2.04
N ALA A 32 -3.11 -7.80 -3.29
CA ALA A 32 -3.28 -6.48 -3.88
C ALA A 32 -4.76 -6.08 -4.02
N GLY A 33 -5.63 -7.03 -4.37
CA GLY A 33 -7.09 -6.82 -4.39
C GLY A 33 -7.65 -6.53 -2.99
N SER A 34 -7.26 -7.33 -1.99
CA SER A 34 -7.63 -7.12 -0.58
C SER A 34 -7.17 -5.76 -0.07
N PHE A 35 -5.93 -5.36 -0.36
CA PHE A 35 -5.38 -4.06 0.04
C PHE A 35 -6.21 -2.90 -0.50
N LEU A 36 -6.48 -2.88 -1.80
CA LEU A 36 -7.26 -1.82 -2.44
C LEU A 36 -8.72 -1.81 -1.97
N GLY A 37 -9.32 -2.98 -1.76
CA GLY A 37 -10.66 -3.13 -1.21
C GLY A 37 -10.76 -2.59 0.21
N PHE A 38 -9.77 -2.90 1.06
CA PHE A 38 -9.70 -2.37 2.43
C PHE A 38 -9.50 -0.86 2.45
N ARG A 39 -8.62 -0.33 1.60
CA ARG A 39 -8.44 1.11 1.41
C ARG A 39 -9.77 1.79 1.07
N LYS A 40 -10.50 1.25 0.10
CA LYS A 40 -11.80 1.80 -0.33
C LYS A 40 -12.83 1.73 0.80
N LYS A 41 -12.85 0.64 1.58
CA LYS A 41 -13.75 0.46 2.71
C LYS A 41 -13.49 1.44 3.85
N LEU A 42 -12.23 1.79 4.08
CA LEU A 42 -11.81 2.76 5.10
C LEU A 42 -11.84 4.22 4.59
N ASN A 43 -12.13 4.42 3.30
CA ASN A 43 -12.01 5.71 2.61
C ASN A 43 -10.59 6.29 2.68
N GLY A 44 -9.58 5.41 2.73
CA GLY A 44 -8.17 5.71 2.97
C GLY A 44 -7.69 5.18 4.32
N PHE A 45 -6.40 4.85 4.37
CA PHE A 45 -5.72 4.44 5.59
C PHE A 45 -5.29 5.68 6.39
N THR A 46 -5.71 5.74 7.65
CA THR A 46 -5.23 6.73 8.62
C THR A 46 -3.97 6.24 9.31
N ASN A 47 -3.79 4.93 9.48
CA ASN A 47 -2.61 4.37 10.13
C ASN A 47 -2.19 3.03 9.50
N LYS A 48 -0.95 2.64 9.78
CA LYS A 48 -0.32 1.41 9.25
C LYS A 48 -0.98 0.14 9.82
N GLU A 49 -1.51 0.22 11.03
CA GLU A 49 -2.19 -0.88 11.70
C GLU A 49 -3.47 -1.32 10.98
N GLN A 50 -4.23 -0.38 10.39
CA GLN A 50 -5.37 -0.71 9.55
C GLN A 50 -4.99 -1.58 8.35
N ILE A 51 -3.81 -1.34 7.77
CA ILE A 51 -3.30 -2.12 6.65
C ILE A 51 -2.93 -3.54 7.11
N LEU A 52 -2.27 -3.66 8.27
CA LEU A 52 -1.91 -4.94 8.87
C LEU A 52 -3.13 -5.79 9.29
N LYS A 53 -4.26 -5.14 9.58
CA LYS A 53 -5.55 -5.81 9.84
C LYS A 53 -6.23 -6.33 8.57
N THR A 54 -5.68 -6.04 7.39
CA THR A 54 -6.26 -6.54 6.15
C THR A 54 -6.04 -8.04 6.06
N TYR A 55 -7.14 -8.80 6.04
CA TYR A 55 -7.10 -10.24 5.88
C TYR A 55 -6.45 -10.62 4.55
N ASN A 56 -5.70 -11.71 4.58
CA ASN A 56 -5.16 -12.36 3.38
C ASN A 56 -3.99 -11.62 2.70
N ILE A 57 -3.24 -10.83 3.48
CA ILE A 57 -2.02 -10.14 3.04
C ILE A 57 -0.84 -10.67 3.87
N ASP A 58 0.32 -10.83 3.23
CA ASP A 58 1.56 -11.18 3.92
C ASP A 58 1.99 -10.03 4.85
N ILE A 59 2.03 -10.31 6.16
CA ILE A 59 2.30 -9.32 7.20
C ILE A 59 3.73 -8.78 7.06
N ASP A 60 4.70 -9.63 6.71
CA ASP A 60 6.11 -9.24 6.60
C ASP A 60 6.33 -8.33 5.38
N LEU A 61 5.79 -8.73 4.23
CA LEU A 61 5.82 -7.93 3.00
C LEU A 61 5.13 -6.58 3.20
N THR A 62 4.00 -6.58 3.92
CA THR A 62 3.26 -5.37 4.26
C THR A 62 4.08 -4.45 5.16
N LYS A 63 4.70 -4.97 6.22
CA LYS A 63 5.59 -4.17 7.08
C LYS A 63 6.73 -3.57 6.27
N LYS A 64 7.37 -4.35 5.40
CA LYS A 64 8.44 -3.86 4.52
C LYS A 64 7.97 -2.74 3.59
N LEU A 65 6.77 -2.87 3.02
CA LEU A 65 6.15 -1.80 2.23
C LEU A 65 5.88 -0.58 3.10
N LEU A 66 5.36 -0.75 4.32
CA LEU A 66 5.07 0.32 5.26
C LEU A 66 6.32 1.06 5.77
N GLU A 67 7.45 0.38 5.84
CA GLU A 67 8.75 0.98 6.17
C GLU A 67 9.36 1.71 4.98
N THR A 68 9.11 1.21 3.78
CA THR A 68 9.62 1.82 2.55
C THR A 68 8.78 3.02 2.12
N ALA A 69 7.46 2.87 2.11
CA ALA A 69 6.50 3.82 1.56
C ALA A 69 5.95 4.80 2.59
N ALA A 70 5.58 5.99 2.12
CA ALA A 70 4.96 6.99 2.95
C ALA A 70 3.47 6.66 3.15
N LEU A 71 3.02 6.67 4.40
CA LEU A 71 1.60 6.73 4.71
C LEU A 71 1.24 8.18 5.00
N LYS A 72 0.48 8.82 4.11
CA LYS A 72 -0.14 10.11 4.45
C LYS A 72 -1.49 9.84 5.09
N PRO A 73 -1.65 10.05 6.40
CA PRO A 73 -2.95 9.89 7.03
C PRO A 73 -3.94 10.88 6.40
N ILE A 74 -5.12 10.38 6.03
CA ILE A 74 -6.20 11.18 5.43
C ILE A 74 -6.70 12.34 6.32
N ASN A 75 -6.22 12.46 7.57
CA ASN A 75 -6.57 13.52 8.51
C ASN A 75 -5.45 14.56 8.74
N SER A 76 -4.40 14.61 7.90
CA SER A 76 -3.31 15.59 8.01
C SER A 76 -3.43 16.81 7.08
N GLU A 77 -4.59 17.08 6.51
CA GLU A 77 -4.91 18.40 5.96
C GLU A 77 -5.67 19.21 7.02
N ASN A 78 -4.94 19.71 8.02
CA ASN A 78 -5.17 20.98 8.72
C ASN A 78 -4.19 21.13 9.89
N LYS A 79 -2.95 21.57 9.58
CA LYS A 79 -2.33 22.70 10.27
C LYS A 79 -1.15 23.25 9.45
#